data_AF-A0A2H3GRY0-F1
#
_entry.id   AF-A0A2H3GRY0-F1
#
_cell.length_a   1.000
_cell.length_b   1.000
_cell.length_c   1.000
_cell.angle_alpha   90.00
_cell.angle_beta   90.00
_cell.angle_gamma   90.00
#
_symmetry.space_group_name_H-M   'P 1'
#
loop_
_entity.id
_entity.type
_entity.pdbx_description
1 polymer ?
#
loop_
_entity_poly.entity_id
_entity_poly.type
_entity_poly.pdbx_seq_one_letter_code
_entity_poly.pdbx_strand_id
1 'polypeptide(L)'
;MACFKRFAELPKELRDRIWSFAGRDDRPGVHIFGQYDKTKENTSESQFLRYDDRISKSWAAPSWRRYYENFNEDRSDENISTYLIDGGLWTACHESWLIMERRFEQSNRKRDDEDTCPRHDRTKEVFKKATTGCFDGTPLHPVTVFPHRDLFVLQCNDLKNVNWSLLGLEASMAFDAEDFNGVMHVALEYDPKWWDETHSRATSFCLIEDVWEIMEAAFEMWPNVWKLWFIDHSLRRKKEAPAFKETAEDGCGINAFYASDRRFLEVNHNNFHDLEKEWEYIRPVVDKSNDGFSSSLNFIRELELELRDKSYPTSDNYSEPYCSVGLLGWDDL
;
A
#
# COMPACT_ATOMS: atom_id res chain seq x y z
N MET A 1 -9.88 -29.30 -1.40
CA MET A 1 -8.58 -29.39 -0.68
C MET A 1 -7.75 -30.50 -1.31
N ALA A 2 -6.77 -30.16 -2.15
CA ALA A 2 -5.86 -31.14 -2.73
C ALA A 2 -4.73 -31.43 -1.73
N CYS A 3 -4.71 -32.62 -1.15
CA CYS A 3 -3.62 -33.05 -0.26
C CYS A 3 -2.54 -33.73 -1.11
N PHE A 4 -1.36 -33.12 -1.22
CA PHE A 4 -0.19 -33.78 -1.80
C PHE A 4 0.31 -34.84 -0.81
N LYS A 5 -0.30 -36.03 -0.84
CA LYS A 5 -0.08 -37.12 0.15
C LYS A 5 1.39 -37.53 0.31
N ARG A 6 2.21 -37.27 -0.70
CA ARG A 6 3.63 -37.62 -0.74
C ARG A 6 4.55 -36.51 -0.25
N PHE A 7 4.03 -35.34 0.15
CA PHE A 7 4.86 -34.25 0.66
C PHE A 7 5.73 -34.72 1.84
N ALA A 8 5.11 -35.40 2.80
CA ALA A 8 5.78 -35.92 3.99
C ALA A 8 6.82 -37.02 3.68
N GLU A 9 6.71 -37.68 2.52
CA GLU A 9 7.66 -38.71 2.07
C GLU A 9 8.92 -38.12 1.43
N LEU A 10 8.91 -36.83 1.08
CA LEU A 10 10.08 -36.18 0.49
C LEU A 10 11.20 -36.05 1.53
N PRO A 11 12.48 -36.16 1.14
CA PRO A 11 13.61 -35.76 1.97
C PRO A 11 13.43 -34.35 2.52
N LYS A 12 13.93 -34.11 3.75
CA LYS A 12 13.78 -32.83 4.45
C LYS A 12 14.28 -31.66 3.60
N GLU A 13 15.40 -31.84 2.89
CA GLU A 13 16.00 -30.82 2.05
C GLU A 13 15.05 -30.37 0.92
N LEU A 14 14.26 -31.29 0.37
CA LEU A 14 13.27 -30.95 -0.65
C LEU A 14 12.05 -30.26 -0.06
N ARG A 15 11.58 -30.68 1.13
CA ARG A 15 10.48 -30.01 1.83
C ARG A 15 10.85 -28.58 2.21
N ASP A 16 12.03 -28.39 2.78
CA ASP A 16 12.57 -27.06 3.14
C ASP A 16 12.67 -26.16 1.89
N ARG A 17 13.13 -26.70 0.75
CA ARG A 17 13.16 -25.97 -0.53
C ARG A 17 11.76 -25.60 -1.00
N ILE A 18 10.79 -26.52 -0.96
CA ILE A 18 9.42 -26.23 -1.37
C ILE A 18 8.83 -25.10 -0.52
N TRP A 19 9.00 -25.16 0.80
CA TRP A 19 8.56 -24.07 1.68
C TRP A 19 9.26 -22.75 1.38
N SER A 20 10.56 -22.76 1.09
CA SER A 20 11.28 -21.54 0.72
C SER A 20 10.78 -20.90 -0.58
N PHE A 21 10.29 -21.70 -1.53
CA PHE A 21 9.70 -21.22 -2.79
C PHE A 21 8.22 -20.88 -2.69
N ALA A 22 7.53 -21.31 -1.64
CA ALA A 22 6.10 -21.04 -1.44
C ALA A 22 5.83 -19.62 -0.91
N GLY A 23 6.83 -18.99 -0.29
CA GLY A 23 6.74 -17.61 0.17
C GLY A 23 6.58 -16.61 -0.96
N ARG A 24 6.12 -15.41 -0.63
CA ARG A 24 5.99 -14.35 -1.63
C ARG A 24 7.33 -14.03 -2.30
N ASP A 25 7.22 -13.49 -3.50
CA ASP A 25 8.36 -12.94 -4.23
C ASP A 25 8.94 -11.71 -3.49
N ASP A 26 10.17 -11.35 -3.80
CA ASP A 26 10.86 -10.18 -3.23
C ASP A 26 10.42 -8.86 -3.91
N ARG A 27 9.40 -8.91 -4.76
CA ARG A 27 8.76 -7.73 -5.35
C ARG A 27 7.96 -6.93 -4.31
N PRO A 28 7.80 -5.61 -4.50
CA PRO A 28 6.94 -4.78 -3.66
C PRO A 28 5.52 -5.34 -3.61
N GLY A 29 5.06 -5.71 -2.41
CA GLY A 29 3.73 -6.27 -2.21
C GLY A 29 2.68 -5.18 -1.98
N VAL A 30 1.41 -5.51 -2.24
CA VAL A 30 0.25 -4.70 -1.85
C VAL A 30 -0.39 -5.30 -0.60
N HIS A 31 -0.70 -4.47 0.38
CA HIS A 31 -1.39 -4.85 1.62
C HIS A 31 -2.60 -3.95 1.84
N ILE A 32 -3.77 -4.56 1.87
CA ILE A 32 -5.05 -3.87 2.04
C ILE A 32 -5.51 -4.05 3.48
N PHE A 33 -5.83 -2.92 4.10
CA PHE A 33 -6.26 -2.84 5.49
C PHE A 33 -7.56 -2.03 5.59
N GLY A 34 -8.38 -2.36 6.57
CA GLY A 34 -9.53 -1.56 6.96
C GLY A 34 -9.14 -0.40 7.88
N GLN A 35 -10.03 0.58 7.98
CA GLN A 35 -9.94 1.66 8.97
C GLN A 35 -10.31 1.14 10.36
N TYR A 36 -9.54 1.58 11.37
CA TYR A 36 -9.89 1.39 12.77
C TYR A 36 -11.27 2.00 13.09
N ASP A 37 -12.10 1.23 13.80
CA ASP A 37 -13.42 1.67 14.25
C ASP A 37 -13.50 1.53 15.77
N LYS A 38 -13.42 2.68 16.45
CA LYS A 38 -13.46 2.76 17.92
C LYS A 38 -14.74 2.14 18.50
N THR A 39 -15.84 2.13 17.75
CA THR A 39 -17.10 1.55 18.24
C THR A 39 -17.04 0.03 18.37
N LYS A 40 -16.10 -0.60 17.66
CA LYS A 40 -15.84 -2.05 17.70
C LYS A 40 -14.79 -2.43 18.74
N GLU A 41 -14.19 -1.47 19.43
CA GLU A 41 -13.26 -1.70 20.53
C GLU A 41 -13.96 -2.50 21.64
N ASN A 42 -13.43 -3.69 21.95
CA ASN A 42 -14.00 -4.69 22.88
C ASN A 42 -15.17 -5.53 22.37
N THR A 43 -15.44 -5.52 21.06
CA THR A 43 -16.37 -6.48 20.44
C THR A 43 -15.62 -7.75 20.02
N SER A 44 -16.32 -8.89 19.93
CA SER A 44 -15.74 -10.12 19.36
C SER A 44 -15.47 -10.02 17.85
N GLU A 45 -15.89 -8.92 17.23
CA GLU A 45 -15.72 -8.62 15.80
C GLU A 45 -14.52 -7.68 15.56
N SER A 46 -13.79 -7.28 16.61
CA SER A 46 -12.56 -6.51 16.43
C SER A 46 -11.53 -7.38 15.69
N GLN A 47 -11.00 -6.82 14.61
CA GLN A 47 -9.90 -7.37 13.81
C GLN A 47 -8.84 -6.28 13.60
N PHE A 48 -8.47 -5.55 14.65
CA PHE A 48 -7.44 -4.52 14.65
C PHE A 48 -6.05 -5.12 14.49
N LEU A 49 -5.18 -4.39 13.80
CA LEU A 49 -3.78 -4.77 13.67
C LEU A 49 -3.08 -4.62 15.02
N ARG A 50 -2.38 -5.67 15.44
CA ARG A 50 -1.54 -5.72 16.63
C ARG A 50 -0.11 -5.97 16.25
N TYR A 51 0.79 -5.34 16.96
CA TYR A 51 2.22 -5.56 16.84
C TYR A 51 2.84 -5.32 18.22
N ASP A 52 3.74 -6.21 18.61
CA ASP A 52 4.24 -6.27 19.98
C ASP A 52 3.05 -6.29 20.98
N ASP A 53 3.10 -5.52 22.07
CA ASP A 53 2.02 -5.39 23.04
C ASP A 53 0.99 -4.29 22.69
N ARG A 54 0.98 -3.77 21.45
CA ARG A 54 0.16 -2.63 21.05
C ARG A 54 -0.96 -3.01 20.07
N ILE A 55 -2.00 -2.20 20.06
CA ILE A 55 -3.11 -2.23 19.10
C ILE A 55 -3.02 -0.96 18.26
N SER A 56 -3.02 -1.11 16.94
CA SER A 56 -3.10 0.01 16.01
C SER A 56 -4.44 0.71 16.14
N LYS A 57 -4.40 2.04 16.14
CA LYS A 57 -5.58 2.92 16.16
C LYS A 57 -5.93 3.46 14.77
N SER A 58 -5.22 2.99 13.75
CA SER A 58 -5.41 3.38 12.34
C SER A 58 -5.84 2.19 11.49
N TRP A 59 -5.24 1.02 11.73
CA TRP A 59 -5.32 -0.15 10.84
C TRP A 59 -6.09 -1.31 11.45
N ALA A 60 -6.97 -1.88 10.64
CA ALA A 60 -7.76 -3.07 10.93
C ALA A 60 -7.73 -4.04 9.75
N ALA A 61 -8.32 -5.22 9.93
CA ALA A 61 -8.55 -6.13 8.84
C ALA A 61 -9.51 -5.50 7.83
N PRO A 62 -9.28 -5.72 6.53
CA PRO A 62 -10.12 -5.17 5.49
C PRO A 62 -11.54 -5.71 5.57
N SER A 63 -12.49 -4.90 5.12
CA SER A 63 -13.89 -5.33 5.06
C SER A 63 -14.07 -6.25 3.86
N TRP A 64 -14.52 -7.47 4.13
CA TRP A 64 -14.96 -8.43 3.11
C TRP A 64 -15.97 -7.92 2.09
N ARG A 65 -16.78 -6.93 2.45
CA ARG A 65 -17.73 -6.29 1.51
C ARG A 65 -17.07 -5.27 0.57
N ARG A 66 -15.77 -5.05 0.75
CA ARG A 66 -14.95 -4.07 0.03
C ARG A 66 -13.70 -4.73 -0.55
N TYR A 67 -13.66 -6.05 -0.65
CA TYR A 67 -12.58 -6.64 -1.42
C TYR A 67 -12.63 -6.08 -2.84
N TYR A 68 -11.44 -5.79 -3.35
CA TYR A 68 -11.22 -5.38 -4.72
C TYR A 68 -11.95 -6.39 -5.60
N GLU A 69 -12.72 -5.94 -6.60
CA GLU A 69 -13.36 -6.87 -7.55
C GLU A 69 -12.27 -7.75 -8.15
N ASN A 70 -12.13 -8.99 -7.65
CA ASN A 70 -11.13 -9.91 -8.13
C ASN A 70 -11.50 -10.27 -9.58
N PHE A 71 -10.55 -10.13 -10.50
CA PHE A 71 -10.81 -10.47 -11.91
C PHE A 71 -10.99 -11.97 -12.14
N ASN A 72 -10.72 -12.79 -11.13
CA ASN A 72 -11.10 -14.19 -11.12
C ASN A 72 -12.56 -14.33 -10.66
N GLU A 73 -13.47 -14.62 -11.60
CA GLU A 73 -14.91 -14.79 -11.35
C GLU A 73 -15.21 -15.83 -10.25
N ASP A 74 -14.32 -16.82 -10.05
CA ASP A 74 -14.46 -17.85 -9.03
C ASP A 74 -14.04 -17.38 -7.61
N ARG A 75 -13.44 -16.19 -7.48
CA ARG A 75 -12.80 -15.66 -6.25
C ARG A 75 -13.02 -14.15 -6.05
N SER A 76 -14.13 -13.61 -6.56
CA SER A 76 -14.50 -12.18 -6.47
C SER A 76 -14.44 -11.61 -5.04
N ASP A 77 -14.60 -12.48 -4.04
CA ASP A 77 -14.74 -12.11 -2.63
C ASP A 77 -13.47 -12.43 -1.81
N GLU A 78 -12.31 -12.51 -2.44
CA GLU A 78 -11.01 -12.73 -1.77
C GLU A 78 -10.18 -11.45 -1.68
N ASN A 79 -9.60 -11.21 -0.51
CA ASN A 79 -8.60 -10.17 -0.33
C ASN A 79 -7.35 -10.48 -1.17
N ILE A 80 -6.90 -9.51 -1.96
CA ILE A 80 -5.74 -9.67 -2.87
C ILE A 80 -4.39 -9.33 -2.21
N SER A 81 -4.40 -9.07 -0.89
CA SER A 81 -3.21 -8.68 -0.13
C SER A 81 -2.13 -9.75 -0.12
N THR A 82 -0.90 -9.28 -0.24
CA THR A 82 0.29 -10.14 -0.29
C THR A 82 0.56 -10.81 1.06
N TYR A 83 0.23 -10.16 2.18
CA TYR A 83 0.41 -10.74 3.52
C TYR A 83 -0.37 -12.04 3.73
N LEU A 84 -1.39 -12.36 2.91
CA LEU A 84 -2.12 -13.62 3.01
C LEU A 84 -1.28 -14.82 2.60
N ILE A 85 -0.35 -14.63 1.66
CA ILE A 85 0.61 -15.66 1.26
C ILE A 85 1.49 -16.01 2.47
N ASP A 86 2.03 -14.98 3.11
CA ASP A 86 2.90 -15.13 4.28
C ASP A 86 2.13 -15.69 5.49
N GLY A 87 0.94 -15.15 5.78
CA GLY A 87 0.07 -15.62 6.87
C GLY A 87 -0.34 -17.09 6.72
N GLY A 88 -0.60 -17.54 5.50
CA GLY A 88 -0.83 -18.95 5.20
C GLY A 88 0.36 -19.83 5.55
N LEU A 89 1.58 -19.38 5.24
CA LEU A 89 2.81 -20.14 5.55
C LEU A 89 3.16 -20.11 7.04
N TRP A 90 2.91 -19.01 7.74
CA TRP A 90 3.09 -18.93 9.18
C TRP A 90 2.19 -19.93 9.93
N THR A 91 1.02 -20.25 9.39
CA THR A 91 0.00 -21.06 10.08
C THR A 91 -0.15 -22.48 9.53
N ALA A 92 0.47 -22.82 8.39
CA ALA A 92 0.31 -24.11 7.71
C ALA A 92 0.78 -25.31 8.55
N CYS A 93 2.02 -25.28 9.03
CA CYS A 93 2.61 -26.32 9.89
C CYS A 93 3.92 -25.84 10.53
N HIS A 94 4.45 -26.61 11.48
CA HIS A 94 5.70 -26.27 12.16
C HIS A 94 6.92 -26.17 11.21
N GLU A 95 7.00 -27.01 10.17
CA GLU A 95 8.10 -26.92 9.19
C GLU A 95 8.05 -25.58 8.42
N SER A 96 6.87 -25.18 7.97
CA SER A 96 6.66 -23.90 7.27
C SER A 96 6.95 -22.71 8.19
N TRP A 97 6.50 -22.77 9.43
CA TRP A 97 6.76 -21.74 10.44
C TRP A 97 8.26 -21.51 10.67
N LEU A 98 9.07 -22.57 10.80
CA LEU A 98 10.52 -22.45 10.97
C LEU A 98 11.23 -21.84 9.74
N ILE A 99 10.70 -22.07 8.54
CA ILE A 99 11.23 -21.47 7.31
C ILE A 99 10.92 -19.97 7.28
N MET A 100 9.70 -19.58 7.65
CA MET A 100 9.28 -18.18 7.73
C MET A 100 10.07 -17.42 8.81
N GLU A 101 10.21 -18.00 10.00
CA GLU A 101 11.04 -17.46 11.08
C GLU A 101 12.46 -17.24 10.57
N ARG A 102 13.09 -18.24 9.95
CA ARG A 102 14.43 -18.09 9.37
C ARG A 102 14.50 -17.00 8.30
N ARG A 103 13.50 -16.91 7.41
CA ARG A 103 13.50 -15.95 6.29
C ARG A 103 13.49 -14.51 6.81
N PHE A 104 12.65 -14.22 7.80
CA PHE A 104 12.51 -12.87 8.33
C PHE A 104 13.48 -12.56 9.48
N GLU A 105 13.92 -13.55 10.27
CA GLU A 105 15.05 -13.39 11.20
C GLU A 105 16.37 -13.11 10.48
N GLN A 106 16.58 -13.64 9.27
CA GLN A 106 17.72 -13.28 8.43
C GLN A 106 17.69 -11.80 8.04
N SER A 107 16.53 -11.17 7.95
CA SER A 107 16.42 -9.71 7.78
C SER A 107 16.70 -8.91 9.07
N ASN A 108 16.68 -9.57 10.24
CA ASN A 108 17.08 -9.00 11.53
C ASN A 108 18.58 -9.14 11.84
N ARG A 109 19.38 -9.77 10.96
CA ARG A 109 20.82 -9.98 11.16
C ARG A 109 21.68 -8.95 10.43
N LYS A 110 21.97 -7.86 11.15
CA LYS A 110 23.29 -7.35 11.56
C LYS A 110 23.08 -5.96 12.14
N ARG A 111 23.01 -5.84 13.46
CA ARG A 111 23.59 -4.65 14.09
C ARG A 111 25.08 -4.84 13.88
N ASP A 112 25.62 -4.26 12.81
CA ASP A 112 27.07 -4.18 12.71
C ASP A 112 27.52 -3.34 13.92
N ASP A 113 28.12 -4.03 14.89
CA ASP A 113 28.99 -3.44 15.89
C ASP A 113 30.21 -2.87 15.15
N GLU A 114 30.03 -1.76 14.44
CA GLU A 114 31.10 -0.84 14.05
C GLU A 114 30.48 0.42 13.41
N ASP A 115 30.64 1.52 14.13
CA ASP A 115 30.11 2.87 13.87
C ASP A 115 30.83 3.55 12.67
N THR A 116 30.92 2.88 11.52
CA THR A 116 31.78 3.28 10.39
C THR A 116 31.04 3.53 9.06
N CYS A 117 29.75 3.16 8.93
CA CYS A 117 29.02 3.38 7.68
C CYS A 117 28.29 4.74 7.63
N PRO A 118 28.45 5.55 6.56
CA PRO A 118 27.72 6.80 6.39
C PRO A 118 26.21 6.58 6.35
N ARG A 119 25.42 7.55 6.85
CA ARG A 119 23.94 7.52 6.93
C ARG A 119 23.19 7.12 5.64
N HIS A 120 23.82 7.20 4.46
CA HIS A 120 23.22 6.78 3.19
C HIS A 120 23.17 5.26 2.96
N ASP A 121 23.93 4.43 3.70
CA ASP A 121 23.92 2.97 3.49
C ASP A 121 22.75 2.28 4.21
N ARG A 122 22.25 2.86 5.32
CA ARG A 122 21.15 2.29 6.12
C ARG A 122 19.81 2.22 5.38
N THR A 123 19.53 3.13 4.44
CA THR A 123 18.25 3.12 3.70
C THR A 123 18.06 1.85 2.88
N LYS A 124 19.15 1.26 2.35
CA LYS A 124 19.10 0.00 1.60
C LYS A 124 18.91 -1.24 2.47
N GLU A 125 19.35 -1.19 3.71
CA GLU A 125 19.15 -2.28 4.68
C GLU A 125 17.72 -2.29 5.21
N VAL A 126 17.22 -1.11 5.64
CA VAL A 126 15.84 -0.97 6.11
C VAL A 126 14.83 -1.28 5.00
N PHE A 127 15.17 -1.00 3.73
CA PHE A 127 14.38 -1.40 2.56
C PHE A 127 14.12 -2.91 2.45
N LYS A 128 15.04 -3.74 2.94
CA LYS A 128 14.95 -5.20 2.89
C LYS A 128 14.42 -5.81 4.17
N LYS A 129 14.07 -4.99 5.16
CA LYS A 129 13.66 -5.45 6.47
C LYS A 129 12.16 -5.62 6.53
N ALA A 130 11.73 -6.81 6.95
CA ALA A 130 10.33 -7.12 7.15
C ALA A 130 9.93 -6.90 8.61
N THR A 131 8.67 -6.55 8.83
CA THR A 131 8.05 -6.47 10.15
C THR A 131 6.82 -7.37 10.17
N THR A 132 6.51 -7.93 11.33
CA THR A 132 5.39 -8.86 11.48
C THR A 132 4.51 -8.46 12.65
N GLY A 133 3.22 -8.30 12.38
CA GLY A 133 2.16 -8.15 13.37
C GLY A 133 1.11 -9.26 13.21
N CYS A 134 -0.04 -9.09 13.82
CA CYS A 134 -1.18 -9.97 13.67
C CYS A 134 -2.50 -9.21 13.85
N PHE A 135 -3.57 -9.66 13.19
CA PHE A 135 -4.91 -9.19 13.56
C PHE A 135 -5.35 -9.86 14.86
N ASP A 136 -6.03 -9.11 15.74
CA ASP A 136 -6.71 -9.69 16.89
C ASP A 136 -7.86 -10.61 16.44
N GLY A 137 -8.28 -11.49 17.36
CA GLY A 137 -9.22 -12.55 17.09
C GLY A 137 -8.62 -13.95 17.27
N THR A 138 -9.44 -14.97 17.06
CA THR A 138 -9.04 -16.37 17.13
C THR A 138 -9.55 -17.10 15.88
N PRO A 139 -8.68 -17.70 15.06
CA PRO A 139 -7.22 -17.79 15.22
C PRO A 139 -6.52 -16.45 14.97
N LEU A 140 -5.30 -16.30 15.51
CA LEU A 140 -4.44 -15.17 15.17
C LEU A 140 -4.07 -15.25 13.68
N HIS A 141 -4.12 -14.11 13.00
CA HIS A 141 -3.75 -13.99 11.59
C HIS A 141 -2.46 -13.16 11.47
N PRO A 142 -1.28 -13.80 11.31
CA PRO A 142 -0.02 -13.10 11.14
C PRO A 142 -0.01 -12.26 9.86
N VAL A 143 0.57 -11.08 9.95
CA VAL A 143 0.70 -10.11 8.85
C VAL A 143 2.16 -9.73 8.76
N THR A 144 2.82 -10.06 7.65
CA THR A 144 4.22 -9.68 7.39
C THR A 144 4.32 -8.70 6.24
N VAL A 145 4.99 -7.57 6.46
CA VAL A 145 5.14 -6.48 5.47
C VAL A 145 6.59 -6.01 5.39
N PHE A 146 6.96 -5.30 4.32
CA PHE A 146 8.20 -4.54 4.23
C PHE A 146 7.86 -3.04 4.23
N PRO A 147 7.97 -2.33 5.36
CA PRO A 147 7.51 -0.94 5.52
C PRO A 147 8.00 0.04 4.45
N HIS A 148 9.25 -0.12 4.01
CA HIS A 148 9.88 0.81 3.05
C HIS A 148 9.77 0.35 1.59
N ARG A 149 9.08 -0.76 1.32
CA ARG A 149 8.97 -1.36 -0.01
C ARG A 149 7.51 -1.57 -0.42
N ASP A 150 6.70 -2.12 0.48
CA ASP A 150 5.35 -2.52 0.16
C ASP A 150 4.37 -1.31 0.17
N LEU A 151 3.24 -1.45 -0.52
CA LEU A 151 2.15 -0.48 -0.58
C LEU A 151 1.09 -0.81 0.48
N PHE A 152 0.75 0.17 1.31
CA PHE A 152 -0.28 0.05 2.35
C PHE A 152 -1.54 0.77 1.91
N VAL A 153 -2.59 0.02 1.60
CA VAL A 153 -3.86 0.56 1.11
C VAL A 153 -4.87 0.65 2.25
N LEU A 154 -5.39 1.84 2.50
CA LEU A 154 -6.43 2.08 3.51
C LEU A 154 -7.82 2.03 2.89
N GLN A 155 -8.65 1.12 3.38
CA GLN A 155 -10.09 1.10 3.11
C GLN A 155 -10.83 1.91 4.18
N CYS A 156 -11.04 3.19 3.89
CA CYS A 156 -11.80 4.09 4.75
C CYS A 156 -13.18 4.41 4.17
N ASN A 157 -14.11 4.74 5.07
CA ASN A 157 -15.44 5.26 4.71
C ASN A 157 -15.52 6.77 4.86
N ASP A 158 -14.76 7.28 5.82
CA ASP A 158 -14.83 8.63 6.30
C ASP A 158 -13.41 9.07 6.62
N LEU A 159 -12.88 9.94 5.75
CA LEU A 159 -11.54 10.46 5.82
C LEU A 159 -11.33 11.33 7.07
N LYS A 160 -12.39 11.94 7.61
CA LYS A 160 -12.33 12.82 8.79
C LYS A 160 -11.99 12.08 10.08
N ASN A 161 -12.27 10.78 10.12
CA ASN A 161 -12.03 9.94 11.28
C ASN A 161 -10.68 9.20 11.21
N VAL A 162 -9.86 9.48 10.19
CA VAL A 162 -8.52 8.92 10.06
C VAL A 162 -7.53 9.77 10.86
N ASN A 163 -6.69 9.13 11.67
CA ASN A 163 -5.57 9.81 12.30
C ASN A 163 -4.36 9.75 11.37
N TRP A 164 -4.23 10.75 10.50
CA TRP A 164 -3.19 10.79 9.47
C TRP A 164 -1.78 10.80 10.05
N SER A 165 -1.56 11.54 11.14
CA SER A 165 -0.25 11.61 11.81
C SER A 165 0.30 10.25 12.30
N LEU A 166 -0.57 9.32 12.69
CA LEU A 166 -0.17 7.99 13.18
C LEU A 166 -0.15 6.92 12.10
N LEU A 167 -0.76 7.18 10.94
CA LEU A 167 -1.06 6.17 9.95
C LEU A 167 0.22 5.50 9.42
N GLY A 168 1.21 6.28 8.99
CA GLY A 168 2.47 5.74 8.50
C GLY A 168 3.31 5.07 9.60
N LEU A 169 3.27 5.62 10.81
CA LEU A 169 3.99 5.09 11.96
C LEU A 169 3.49 3.70 12.39
N GLU A 170 2.18 3.55 12.52
CA GLU A 170 1.56 2.28 12.93
C GLU A 170 1.65 1.22 11.82
N ALA A 171 1.62 1.62 10.54
CA ALA A 171 1.77 0.71 9.40
C ALA A 171 3.11 -0.03 9.40
N SER A 172 4.16 0.59 9.94
CA SER A 172 5.50 -0.02 10.04
C SER A 172 5.53 -1.24 10.97
N MET A 173 4.60 -1.33 11.93
CA MET A 173 4.57 -2.36 12.99
C MET A 173 5.86 -2.48 13.82
N ALA A 174 6.72 -1.45 13.83
CA ALA A 174 8.04 -1.52 14.45
C ALA A 174 8.50 -0.21 15.11
N PHE A 175 7.53 0.56 15.66
CA PHE A 175 7.79 1.88 16.26
C PHE A 175 8.99 1.87 17.24
N ASP A 176 9.92 2.81 17.06
CA ASP A 176 11.17 3.07 17.82
C ASP A 176 12.22 1.93 17.92
N ALA A 177 11.91 0.69 17.56
CA ALA A 177 12.78 -0.45 17.87
C ALA A 177 13.82 -0.76 16.77
N GLU A 178 13.68 -0.20 15.56
CA GLU A 178 14.25 -0.82 14.35
C GLU A 178 14.68 0.13 13.21
N ASP A 179 14.95 1.41 13.50
CA ASP A 179 15.35 2.45 12.52
C ASP A 179 14.28 2.77 11.43
N PHE A 180 13.05 2.25 11.56
CA PHE A 180 11.92 2.65 10.72
C PHE A 180 11.35 3.99 11.19
N ASN A 181 11.15 4.93 10.27
CA ASN A 181 10.45 6.20 10.52
C ASN A 181 9.08 6.21 9.81
N GLY A 182 8.34 5.09 9.87
CA GLY A 182 7.05 4.91 9.18
C GLY A 182 7.16 3.99 7.96
N VAL A 183 6.38 4.29 6.92
CA VAL A 183 6.31 3.53 5.66
C VAL A 183 6.59 4.44 4.48
N MET A 184 6.97 3.89 3.33
CA MET A 184 7.23 4.73 2.15
C MET A 184 5.97 5.01 1.33
N HIS A 185 5.03 4.07 1.30
CA HIS A 185 3.90 4.11 0.37
C HIS A 185 2.58 3.82 1.05
N VAL A 186 1.69 4.80 1.05
CA VAL A 186 0.30 4.66 1.46
C VAL A 186 -0.60 4.93 0.27
N ALA A 187 -1.71 4.21 0.14
CA ALA A 187 -2.67 4.40 -0.93
C ALA A 187 -4.10 4.60 -0.43
N LEU A 188 -4.86 5.38 -1.18
CA LEU A 188 -6.31 5.49 -1.13
C LEU A 188 -6.90 5.05 -2.47
N GLU A 189 -8.08 4.46 -2.46
CA GLU A 189 -8.85 4.21 -3.68
C GLU A 189 -9.43 5.54 -4.19
N TYR A 190 -9.24 5.83 -5.47
CA TYR A 190 -9.76 7.05 -6.08
C TYR A 190 -11.29 7.01 -6.19
N ASP A 191 -11.98 8.02 -5.65
CA ASP A 191 -13.41 8.26 -5.90
C ASP A 191 -13.58 9.34 -6.99
N PRO A 192 -14.19 9.03 -8.15
CA PRO A 192 -14.48 10.02 -9.19
C PRO A 192 -15.22 11.27 -8.72
N LYS A 193 -16.01 11.18 -7.63
CA LYS A 193 -16.72 12.34 -7.06
C LYS A 193 -15.78 13.46 -6.64
N TRP A 194 -14.56 13.14 -6.21
CA TRP A 194 -13.56 14.15 -5.84
C TRP A 194 -13.26 15.09 -7.00
N TRP A 195 -13.29 14.60 -8.24
CA TRP A 195 -13.16 15.42 -9.44
C TRP A 195 -14.50 16.01 -9.90
N ASP A 196 -15.54 15.17 -10.01
CA ASP A 196 -16.82 15.56 -10.60
C ASP A 196 -17.50 16.70 -9.81
N GLU A 197 -17.44 16.68 -8.48
CA GLU A 197 -18.01 17.73 -7.62
C GLU A 197 -17.26 19.05 -7.73
N THR A 198 -15.95 19.00 -7.98
CA THR A 198 -15.13 20.16 -8.29
C THR A 198 -15.54 20.76 -9.62
N HIS A 199 -15.49 19.94 -10.68
CA HIS A 199 -15.60 20.39 -12.05
C HIS A 199 -17.02 20.86 -12.38
N SER A 200 -18.05 20.16 -11.89
CA SER A 200 -19.46 20.49 -12.17
C SER A 200 -19.94 21.79 -11.52
N ARG A 201 -19.26 22.27 -10.46
CA ARG A 201 -19.70 23.43 -9.67
C ARG A 201 -18.73 24.60 -9.69
N ALA A 202 -17.58 24.50 -10.39
CA ALA A 202 -16.48 25.45 -10.29
C ALA A 202 -16.08 25.72 -8.81
N THR A 203 -16.20 24.68 -7.99
CA THR A 203 -15.95 24.72 -6.55
C THR A 203 -14.46 24.54 -6.33
N SER A 204 -13.83 25.38 -5.50
CA SER A 204 -12.43 25.18 -5.10
C SER A 204 -12.27 23.86 -4.32
N PHE A 205 -11.14 23.16 -4.50
CA PHE A 205 -10.80 21.92 -3.79
C PHE A 205 -10.98 22.06 -2.28
N CYS A 206 -10.63 23.23 -1.73
CA CYS A 206 -10.76 23.56 -0.31
C CYS A 206 -12.20 23.52 0.25
N LEU A 207 -13.22 23.48 -0.60
CA LEU A 207 -14.63 23.41 -0.21
C LEU A 207 -15.22 22.00 -0.29
N ILE A 208 -14.46 21.03 -0.82
CA ILE A 208 -14.85 19.62 -0.86
C ILE A 208 -14.20 18.96 0.35
N GLU A 209 -15.04 18.52 1.28
CA GLU A 209 -14.59 18.03 2.58
C GLU A 209 -13.58 16.88 2.44
N ASP A 210 -13.85 15.89 1.59
CA ASP A 210 -12.94 14.75 1.38
C ASP A 210 -11.58 15.18 0.79
N VAL A 211 -11.58 16.14 -0.14
CA VAL A 211 -10.35 16.64 -0.77
C VAL A 211 -9.54 17.46 0.22
N TRP A 212 -10.21 18.25 1.07
CA TRP A 212 -9.56 18.94 2.18
C TRP A 212 -8.89 17.96 3.14
N GLU A 213 -9.58 16.89 3.55
CA GLU A 213 -9.00 15.85 4.41
C GLU A 213 -7.81 15.15 3.74
N ILE A 214 -7.87 14.90 2.43
CA ILE A 214 -6.74 14.37 1.65
C ILE A 214 -5.55 15.34 1.67
N MET A 215 -5.81 16.65 1.56
CA MET A 215 -4.75 17.64 1.63
C MET A 215 -4.11 17.66 3.02
N GLU A 216 -4.91 17.71 4.10
CA GLU A 216 -4.41 17.60 5.47
C GLU A 216 -3.59 16.32 5.68
N ALA A 217 -4.09 15.19 5.16
CA ALA A 217 -3.39 13.90 5.23
C ALA A 217 -1.98 13.98 4.62
N ALA A 218 -1.82 14.64 3.46
CA ALA A 218 -0.53 14.76 2.80
C ALA A 218 0.49 15.54 3.66
N PHE A 219 0.06 16.55 4.43
CA PHE A 219 0.91 17.28 5.36
C PHE A 219 1.15 16.49 6.66
N GLU A 220 0.10 15.97 7.29
CA GLU A 220 0.20 15.28 8.59
C GLU A 220 0.98 13.97 8.53
N MET A 221 0.91 13.23 7.43
CA MET A 221 1.64 11.98 7.27
C MET A 221 3.14 12.21 7.06
N TRP A 222 3.58 13.41 6.70
CA TRP A 222 5.01 13.72 6.57
C TRP A 222 5.66 13.88 7.96
N PRO A 223 6.85 13.30 8.23
CA PRO A 223 7.77 12.60 7.32
C PRO A 223 7.62 11.07 7.32
N ASN A 224 6.52 10.55 7.86
CA ASN A 224 6.32 9.11 8.07
C ASN A 224 5.75 8.35 6.88
N VAL A 225 5.34 9.09 5.85
CA VAL A 225 4.96 8.59 4.54
C VAL A 225 5.70 9.41 3.50
N TRP A 226 6.34 8.74 2.54
CA TRP A 226 7.01 9.42 1.44
C TRP A 226 6.04 9.79 0.32
N LYS A 227 5.20 8.84 -0.08
CA LYS A 227 4.27 9.01 -1.20
C LYS A 227 2.87 8.50 -0.86
N LEU A 228 1.89 9.38 -1.06
CA LEU A 228 0.47 9.10 -1.06
C LEU A 228 0.03 8.78 -2.49
N TRP A 229 -0.44 7.56 -2.68
CA TRP A 229 -0.92 7.04 -3.95
C TRP A 229 -2.44 7.07 -4.02
N PHE A 230 -2.96 7.28 -5.23
CA PHE A 230 -4.37 7.10 -5.54
C PHE A 230 -4.51 5.96 -6.53
N ILE A 231 -5.31 4.96 -6.20
CA ILE A 231 -5.54 3.80 -7.07
C ILE A 231 -6.80 4.05 -7.88
N ASP A 232 -6.64 4.19 -9.19
CA ASP A 232 -7.77 4.26 -10.12
C ASP A 232 -8.02 2.89 -10.76
N HIS A 233 -9.07 2.23 -10.28
CA HIS A 233 -9.51 0.93 -10.78
C HIS A 233 -10.02 0.96 -12.22
N SER A 234 -10.44 2.13 -12.69
CA SER A 234 -10.92 2.26 -14.06
C SER A 234 -9.78 2.35 -15.07
N LEU A 235 -8.55 2.63 -14.61
CA LEU A 235 -7.37 2.82 -15.45
C LEU A 235 -6.56 1.52 -15.59
N ARG A 236 -6.58 0.95 -16.79
CA ARG A 236 -5.91 -0.31 -17.14
C ARG A 236 -4.79 -0.07 -18.15
N ARG A 237 -3.68 -0.79 -18.00
CA ARG A 237 -2.60 -0.80 -19.00
C ARG A 237 -3.05 -1.54 -20.27
N LYS A 238 -2.79 -0.95 -21.44
CA LYS A 238 -3.10 -1.55 -22.74
C LYS A 238 -2.20 -2.74 -23.03
N LYS A 239 -2.75 -3.75 -23.72
CA LYS A 239 -2.00 -4.96 -24.10
C LYS A 239 -0.87 -4.69 -25.08
N GLU A 240 -1.01 -3.69 -25.95
CA GLU A 240 0.02 -3.30 -26.91
C GLU A 240 1.02 -2.29 -26.34
N ALA A 241 0.88 -1.89 -25.07
CA ALA A 241 1.80 -0.95 -24.44
C ALA A 241 3.22 -1.54 -24.39
N PRO A 242 4.27 -0.70 -24.50
CA PRO A 242 5.64 -1.14 -24.24
C PRO A 242 5.77 -1.74 -22.84
N ALA A 243 6.76 -2.61 -22.65
CA ALA A 243 7.08 -3.19 -21.35
C ALA A 243 7.28 -2.07 -20.33
N PHE A 244 6.59 -2.18 -19.19
CA PHE A 244 6.70 -1.20 -18.11
C PHE A 244 8.11 -1.27 -17.51
N LYS A 245 8.75 -0.11 -17.37
CA LYS A 245 10.09 -0.03 -16.79
C LYS A 245 9.98 0.10 -15.27
N GLU A 246 10.11 -1.02 -14.59
CA GLU A 246 10.06 -1.08 -13.14
C GLU A 246 11.33 -0.49 -12.51
N THR A 247 11.14 0.29 -11.46
CA THR A 247 12.20 0.82 -10.60
C THR A 247 11.92 0.38 -9.17
N ALA A 248 12.92 -0.25 -8.53
CA ALA A 248 12.83 -0.74 -7.16
C ALA A 248 14.19 -0.74 -6.46
N GLU A 249 15.10 0.14 -6.91
CA GLU A 249 16.47 0.23 -6.36
C GLU A 249 16.50 0.87 -4.96
N ASP A 250 15.55 1.77 -4.70
CA ASP A 250 15.30 2.39 -3.41
C ASP A 250 13.79 2.58 -3.18
N GLY A 251 13.39 2.81 -1.94
CA GLY A 251 11.99 2.98 -1.56
C GLY A 251 11.36 4.28 -2.06
N CYS A 252 12.13 5.25 -2.53
CA CYS A 252 11.55 6.50 -3.05
C CYS A 252 11.10 6.34 -4.50
N GLY A 253 11.80 5.50 -5.27
CA GLY A 253 11.58 5.28 -6.69
C GLY A 253 10.70 4.09 -7.05
N ILE A 254 10.04 3.42 -6.08
CA ILE A 254 9.14 2.31 -6.42
C ILE A 254 7.96 2.81 -7.24
N ASN A 255 7.72 2.14 -8.36
CA ASN A 255 6.65 2.47 -9.31
C ASN A 255 5.77 1.27 -9.68
N ALA A 256 6.00 0.10 -9.09
CA ALA A 256 5.23 -1.12 -9.35
C ALA A 256 5.01 -1.91 -8.06
N PHE A 257 3.76 -2.30 -7.81
CA PHE A 257 3.33 -3.03 -6.63
C PHE A 257 2.49 -4.24 -7.03
N TYR A 258 2.70 -5.37 -6.37
CA TYR A 258 2.14 -6.65 -6.75
C TYR A 258 1.12 -7.12 -5.72
N ALA A 259 -0.12 -7.27 -6.17
CA ALA A 259 -1.15 -8.00 -5.44
C ALA A 259 -1.20 -9.45 -5.94
N SER A 260 -2.10 -10.26 -5.39
CA SER A 260 -2.22 -11.67 -5.78
C SER A 260 -2.82 -11.91 -7.17
N ASP A 261 -3.61 -10.97 -7.69
CA ASP A 261 -4.35 -11.10 -8.95
C ASP A 261 -3.89 -10.12 -10.06
N ARG A 262 -3.29 -8.99 -9.67
CA ARG A 262 -2.86 -7.92 -10.56
C ARG A 262 -1.62 -7.21 -10.01
N ARG A 263 -1.07 -6.32 -10.82
CA ARG A 263 -0.07 -5.35 -10.37
C ARG A 263 -0.60 -3.93 -10.55
N PHE A 264 -0.24 -3.05 -9.61
CA PHE A 264 -0.49 -1.62 -9.70
C PHE A 264 0.78 -0.91 -10.15
N LEU A 265 0.67 -0.09 -11.18
CA LEU A 265 1.80 0.59 -11.81
C LEU A 265 1.57 2.09 -11.79
N GLU A 266 2.64 2.83 -11.54
CA GLU A 266 2.63 4.29 -11.59
C GLU A 266 2.25 4.78 -12.98
N VAL A 267 1.32 5.73 -12.97
CA VAL A 267 0.85 6.41 -14.16
C VAL A 267 1.57 7.74 -14.23
N ASN A 268 2.35 7.94 -15.29
CA ASN A 268 3.02 9.21 -15.51
C ASN A 268 2.00 10.29 -15.93
N HIS A 269 1.48 11.04 -14.96
CA HIS A 269 0.51 12.11 -15.21
C HIS A 269 1.11 13.35 -15.86
N ASN A 270 2.44 13.43 -16.04
CA ASN A 270 3.10 14.57 -16.68
C ASN A 270 3.19 14.47 -18.20
N ASN A 271 2.96 13.30 -18.80
CA ASN A 271 3.11 13.10 -20.24
C ASN A 271 1.86 12.44 -20.85
N PHE A 272 0.91 13.27 -21.29
CA PHE A 272 -0.34 12.82 -21.92
C PHE A 272 -0.14 11.98 -23.18
N HIS A 273 0.90 12.26 -23.97
CA HIS A 273 1.13 11.56 -25.24
C HIS A 273 1.55 10.10 -25.05
N ASP A 274 2.23 9.79 -23.95
CA ASP A 274 2.61 8.42 -23.60
C ASP A 274 1.47 7.73 -22.84
N LEU A 275 0.74 8.50 -22.03
CA LEU A 275 -0.44 8.01 -21.32
C LEU A 275 -1.49 7.41 -22.27
N GLU A 276 -1.93 8.15 -23.30
CA GLU A 276 -2.94 7.65 -24.25
C GLU A 276 -2.47 6.41 -25.02
N LYS A 277 -1.16 6.20 -25.16
CA LYS A 277 -0.60 5.02 -25.82
C LYS A 277 -0.54 3.81 -24.89
N GLU A 278 -0.33 4.04 -23.60
CA GLU A 278 -0.07 2.98 -22.62
C GLU A 278 -1.29 2.58 -21.79
N TRP A 279 -2.26 3.48 -21.64
CA TRP A 279 -3.36 3.32 -20.69
C TRP A 279 -4.72 3.50 -21.36
N GLU A 280 -5.70 2.77 -20.88
CA GLU A 280 -7.11 2.87 -21.27
C GLU A 280 -8.03 2.83 -20.06
N TYR A 281 -9.17 3.50 -20.16
CA TYR A 281 -10.23 3.39 -19.17
C TYR A 281 -11.18 2.25 -19.55
N ILE A 282 -11.47 1.33 -18.60
CA ILE A 282 -12.31 0.13 -18.84
C ILE A 282 -13.75 0.52 -19.20
N ARG A 283 -14.24 1.61 -18.60
CA ARG A 283 -15.53 2.22 -18.93
C ARG A 283 -15.25 3.64 -19.41
N PRO A 284 -15.87 4.12 -20.50
CA PRO A 284 -15.77 5.51 -20.85
C PRO A 284 -16.28 6.32 -19.66
N VAL A 285 -15.40 7.15 -19.08
CA VAL A 285 -15.81 8.10 -18.05
C VAL A 285 -16.89 8.95 -18.71
N VAL A 286 -18.10 8.98 -18.14
CA VAL A 286 -19.20 9.79 -18.66
C VAL A 286 -18.94 11.24 -18.23
N ASP A 287 -17.77 11.76 -18.60
CA ASP A 287 -17.41 13.13 -18.33
C ASP A 287 -17.76 13.97 -19.55
N LYS A 288 -18.41 15.12 -19.30
CA LYS A 288 -18.81 16.07 -20.34
C LYS A 288 -17.66 17.01 -20.71
N SER A 289 -16.43 16.67 -20.36
CA SER A 289 -15.23 17.34 -20.86
C SER A 289 -15.08 17.05 -22.36
N ASN A 290 -14.59 18.02 -23.14
CA ASN A 290 -14.41 17.88 -24.59
C ASN A 290 -13.41 16.76 -24.98
N ASP A 291 -12.73 16.19 -23.99
CA ASP A 291 -11.54 15.37 -24.13
C ASP A 291 -11.82 13.91 -23.71
N GLY A 292 -12.93 13.63 -23.00
CA GLY A 292 -13.45 12.28 -22.70
C GLY A 292 -12.55 11.37 -21.85
N PHE A 293 -11.41 11.85 -21.38
CA PHE A 293 -10.36 11.07 -20.71
C PHE A 293 -9.61 11.98 -19.74
N SER A 294 -9.87 11.98 -18.42
CA SER A 294 -8.92 12.54 -17.41
C SER A 294 -9.39 12.75 -15.95
N SER A 295 -10.50 12.19 -15.44
CA SER A 295 -10.98 12.59 -14.10
C SER A 295 -9.93 12.40 -12.98
N SER A 296 -9.31 11.23 -12.88
CA SER A 296 -8.25 10.95 -11.91
C SER A 296 -6.95 11.72 -12.17
N LEU A 297 -6.59 11.92 -13.45
CA LEU A 297 -5.36 12.63 -13.82
C LEU A 297 -5.44 14.12 -13.55
N ASN A 298 -6.57 14.73 -13.88
CA ASN A 298 -6.81 16.13 -13.58
C ASN A 298 -6.92 16.35 -12.08
N PHE A 299 -7.59 15.42 -11.36
CA PHE A 299 -7.63 15.45 -9.91
C PHE A 299 -6.23 15.51 -9.29
N ILE A 300 -5.32 14.62 -9.70
CA ILE A 300 -3.95 14.59 -9.16
C ILE A 300 -3.19 15.86 -9.47
N ARG A 301 -3.34 16.41 -10.68
CA ARG A 301 -2.66 17.65 -11.07
C ARG A 301 -3.14 18.86 -10.27
N GLU A 302 -4.45 19.02 -10.15
CA GLU A 302 -5.02 20.11 -9.35
C GLU A 302 -4.70 19.92 -7.87
N LEU A 303 -4.73 18.69 -7.34
CA LEU A 303 -4.32 18.40 -5.97
C LEU A 303 -2.85 18.79 -5.73
N GLU A 304 -1.94 18.45 -6.66
CA GLU A 304 -0.52 18.79 -6.57
C GLU A 304 -0.28 20.31 -6.61
N LEU A 305 -1.08 21.05 -7.40
CA LEU A 305 -1.06 22.52 -7.43
C LEU A 305 -1.53 23.11 -6.09
N GLU A 306 -2.65 22.65 -5.56
CA GLU A 306 -3.22 23.14 -4.30
C GLU A 306 -2.31 22.83 -3.09
N LEU A 307 -1.71 21.63 -3.05
CA LEU A 307 -0.71 21.27 -2.04
C LEU A 307 0.53 22.18 -2.13
N ARG A 308 1.01 22.44 -3.34
CA ARG A 308 2.13 23.36 -3.56
C ARG A 308 1.78 24.77 -3.09
N ASP A 309 0.62 25.30 -3.45
CA ASP A 309 0.20 26.65 -3.05
C ASP A 309 0.06 26.75 -1.52
N LYS A 310 -0.54 25.74 -0.88
CA LYS A 310 -0.65 25.66 0.58
C LYS A 310 0.71 25.54 1.27
N SER A 311 1.69 24.88 0.65
CA SER A 311 3.03 24.73 1.21
C SER A 311 3.82 26.03 1.33
N TYR A 312 3.43 27.13 0.66
CA TYR A 312 4.10 28.43 0.75
C TYR A 312 3.27 29.42 1.58
N PRO A 313 3.41 29.44 2.92
CA PRO A 313 2.72 30.43 3.74
C PRO A 313 3.20 31.84 3.37
N THR A 314 2.24 32.76 3.21
CA THR A 314 2.42 34.13 2.72
C THR A 314 3.34 35.05 3.57
N SER A 315 3.90 34.58 4.70
CA SER A 315 4.67 35.40 5.63
C SER A 315 6.14 35.00 5.80
N ASP A 316 6.52 33.75 5.54
CA ASP A 316 7.86 33.25 5.84
C ASP A 316 8.39 32.40 4.68
N ASN A 317 9.66 32.57 4.28
CA ASN A 317 10.32 31.84 3.19
C ASN A 317 10.51 30.32 3.47
N TYR A 318 9.71 29.74 4.37
CA TYR A 318 9.75 28.34 4.76
C TYR A 318 8.59 27.60 4.11
N SER A 319 8.91 26.65 3.23
CA SER A 319 7.90 25.78 2.62
C SER A 319 7.58 24.62 3.56
N GLU A 320 6.29 24.42 3.87
CA GLU A 320 5.85 23.29 4.68
C GLU A 320 5.89 22.01 3.83
N PRO A 321 6.67 21.00 4.22
CA PRO A 321 6.79 19.77 3.44
C PRO A 321 5.52 18.92 3.54
N TYR A 322 5.21 18.21 2.46
CA TYR A 322 4.11 17.26 2.37
C TYR A 322 4.53 16.01 1.58
N CYS A 323 3.76 14.94 1.71
CA CYS A 323 3.97 13.70 0.96
C CYS A 323 3.89 13.94 -0.55
N SER A 324 4.74 13.28 -1.34
CA SER A 324 4.54 13.23 -2.78
C SER A 324 3.18 12.59 -3.09
N VAL A 325 2.48 13.08 -4.12
CA VAL A 325 1.25 12.45 -4.61
C VAL A 325 1.52 11.70 -5.91
N GLY A 326 0.80 10.59 -6.14
CA GLY A 326 0.92 9.83 -7.38
C GLY A 326 -0.34 9.04 -7.71
N LEU A 327 -0.44 8.63 -8.97
CA LEU A 327 -1.55 7.82 -9.49
C LEU A 327 -1.07 6.41 -9.82
N LEU A 328 -1.86 5.42 -9.43
CA LEU A 328 -1.67 4.02 -9.78
C LEU A 328 -2.85 3.55 -10.65
N GLY A 329 -2.52 3.00 -11.81
CA GLY A 329 -3.42 2.16 -12.60
C GLY A 329 -3.06 0.70 -12.39
N TRP A 330 -3.75 -0.21 -13.07
CA TRP A 330 -3.49 -1.65 -12.94
C TRP A 330 -3.16 -2.34 -14.26
N ASP A 331 -2.45 -3.46 -14.15
CA ASP A 331 -2.11 -4.37 -15.25
C ASP A 331 -2.26 -5.82 -14.79
N ASP A 332 -2.48 -6.72 -15.74
CA ASP A 332 -2.53 -8.16 -15.49
C ASP A 332 -1.13 -8.68 -15.09
N LEU A 333 -1.09 -9.77 -14.30
CA LEU A 333 0.17 -10.41 -13.85
C LEU A 333 0.87 -11.26 -14.92
#